data_AF-A0A7C7K8X3-F1
#
_entry.id   AF-A0A7C7K8X3-F1
#
_cell.length_a   1.000
_cell.length_b   1.000
_cell.length_c   1.000
_cell.angle_alpha   90.00
_cell.angle_beta   90.00
_cell.angle_gamma   90.00
#
_symmetry.space_group_name_H-M   'P 1'
#
loop_
_entity.id
_entity.type
_entity.pdbx_description
1 polymer ?
#
loop_
_entity_poly.entity_id
_entity_poly.type
_entity_poly.pdbx_seq_one_letter_code
_entity_poly.pdbx_strand_id
1 'polypeptide(L)'
;MTIIKLTAEHMKVKQENALDLFYSGIKAKATKDRWARILSRFLEEVCEEIFEGDYKQRAQKFVDLTRESQEQATQLVISYVQLLKQRTELDRKDPSYLNPSSL
;
A
#
# COMPACT_ATOMS: atom_id res chain seq x y z
N MET A 1 -7.92 -25.11 18.95
CA MET A 1 -7.36 -24.20 17.94
C MET A 1 -8.48 -23.90 16.94
N THR A 2 -8.99 -22.67 16.90
CA THR A 2 -10.16 -22.33 16.05
C THR A 2 -9.68 -22.04 14.64
N ILE A 3 -10.11 -22.83 13.67
CA ILE A 3 -9.79 -22.60 12.25
C ILE A 3 -10.74 -21.53 11.74
N ILE A 4 -10.21 -20.35 11.42
CA ILE A 4 -10.96 -19.27 10.79
C ILE A 4 -11.06 -19.58 9.29
N LYS A 5 -12.28 -19.57 8.73
CA LYS A 5 -12.52 -19.81 7.30
C LYS A 5 -13.24 -18.61 6.67
N LEU A 6 -12.66 -18.08 5.59
CA LEU A 6 -13.29 -17.07 4.76
C LEU A 6 -14.27 -17.74 3.77
N THR A 7 -15.42 -17.13 3.51
CA THR A 7 -16.42 -17.64 2.56
C THR A 7 -16.85 -16.53 1.59
N ALA A 8 -17.46 -16.90 0.46
CA ALA A 8 -17.91 -15.96 -0.56
C ALA A 8 -18.90 -14.90 -0.03
N GLU A 9 -19.70 -15.22 0.99
CA GLU A 9 -20.62 -14.26 1.63
C GLU A 9 -19.87 -13.12 2.33
N HIS A 10 -18.69 -13.38 2.89
CA HIS A 10 -17.85 -12.34 3.50
C HIS A 10 -17.31 -11.34 2.46
N MET A 11 -17.28 -11.73 1.18
CA MET A 11 -16.81 -10.88 0.08
C MET A 11 -17.94 -10.04 -0.55
N LYS A 12 -19.20 -10.23 -0.14
CA LYS A 12 -20.36 -9.51 -0.70
C LYS A 12 -20.70 -8.20 0.03
N VAL A 13 -19.99 -7.86 1.11
CA VAL A 13 -20.23 -6.62 1.85
C VAL A 13 -19.84 -5.42 0.97
N LYS A 14 -20.83 -4.71 0.44
CA LYS A 14 -20.62 -3.36 -0.10
C LYS A 14 -20.23 -2.45 1.06
N GLN A 15 -18.94 -2.14 1.18
CA GLN A 15 -18.44 -1.26 2.23
C GLN A 15 -18.82 0.18 1.91
N GLU A 16 -19.90 0.66 2.51
CA GLU A 16 -20.27 2.10 2.48
C GLU A 16 -19.32 2.96 3.33
N ASN A 17 -18.40 2.35 4.11
CA ASN A 17 -17.48 3.06 5.01
C ASN A 17 -16.11 2.34 5.17
N ALA A 18 -15.47 1.98 4.05
CA ALA A 18 -14.14 1.35 4.06
C ALA A 18 -13.09 2.18 4.82
N LEU A 19 -13.19 3.51 4.72
CA LEU A 19 -12.29 4.44 5.39
C LEU A 19 -12.44 4.40 6.91
N ASP A 20 -13.67 4.42 7.41
CA ASP A 20 -13.94 4.35 8.85
C ASP A 20 -13.52 3.00 9.42
N LEU A 21 -13.74 1.91 8.68
CA LEU A 21 -13.26 0.58 9.07
C LEU A 21 -11.73 0.54 9.15
N PHE A 22 -11.04 1.10 8.16
CA PHE A 22 -9.58 1.20 8.18
C PHE A 22 -9.09 1.96 9.41
N TYR A 23 -9.67 3.14 9.70
CA TYR A 23 -9.29 3.91 10.88
C TYR A 23 -9.71 3.25 12.20
N SER A 24 -10.83 2.54 12.25
CA SER A 24 -11.27 1.80 13.45
C SER A 24 -10.29 0.70 13.86
N GLY A 25 -9.56 0.13 12.89
CA GLY A 25 -8.49 -0.83 13.13
C GLY A 25 -7.21 -0.20 13.71
N ILE A 26 -7.05 1.12 13.59
CA ILE A 26 -5.86 1.85 14.04
C ILE A 26 -6.11 2.40 15.45
N LYS A 27 -5.81 1.57 16.46
CA LYS A 27 -6.01 1.92 17.88
C LYS A 27 -4.91 2.79 18.47
N ALA A 28 -3.71 2.77 17.88
CA ALA A 28 -2.53 3.45 18.41
C ALA A 28 -2.02 4.53 17.45
N LYS A 29 -1.64 5.68 18.01
CA LYS A 29 -1.00 6.78 17.26
C LYS A 29 0.25 6.31 16.51
N ALA A 30 1.06 5.45 17.13
CA ALA A 30 2.25 4.89 16.49
C ALA A 30 1.95 4.13 15.19
N THR A 31 0.82 3.41 15.14
CA THR A 31 0.38 2.71 13.93
C THR A 31 -0.05 3.69 12.85
N LYS A 32 -0.81 4.74 13.22
CA LYS A 32 -1.19 5.81 12.29
C LYS A 32 0.03 6.51 11.69
N ASP A 33 0.99 6.87 12.53
CA ASP A 33 2.23 7.55 12.12
C ASP A 33 3.06 6.65 11.19
N ARG A 34 3.12 5.33 11.48
CA ARG A 34 3.79 4.36 10.60
C ARG A 34 3.13 4.28 9.22
N TRP A 35 1.80 4.17 9.15
CA TRP A 35 1.09 4.12 7.86
C TRP A 35 1.25 5.41 7.06
N ALA A 36 1.21 6.56 7.72
CA ALA A 36 1.46 7.85 7.07
C ALA A 36 2.87 7.91 6.44
N ARG A 37 3.90 7.44 7.16
CA ARG A 37 5.27 7.36 6.63
C ARG A 37 5.38 6.41 5.44
N ILE A 38 4.74 5.23 5.52
CA ILE A 38 4.74 4.25 4.42
C ILE A 38 4.08 4.86 3.18
N LEU A 39 2.95 5.56 3.35
CA LEU A 39 2.26 6.21 2.25
C LEU A 39 3.10 7.35 1.63
N SER A 40 3.75 8.18 2.45
CA SER A 40 4.67 9.22 1.98
C SER A 40 5.76 8.61 1.12
N ARG A 41 6.43 7.59 1.65
CA ARG A 41 7.50 6.88 0.94
C ARG A 41 7.03 6.29 -0.39
N PHE A 42 5.86 5.65 -0.39
CA PHE A 42 5.29 5.09 -1.61
C PHE A 42 5.03 6.19 -2.67
N LEU A 43 4.37 7.28 -2.28
CA LEU A 43 4.02 8.33 -3.24
C LEU A 43 5.24 9.13 -3.70
N GLU A 44 6.18 9.43 -2.81
CA GLU A 44 7.32 10.31 -3.08
C GLU A 44 8.50 9.59 -3.72
N GLU A 45 8.87 8.39 -3.23
CA GLU A 45 10.03 7.63 -3.73
C GLU A 45 9.63 6.61 -4.79
N VAL A 46 8.59 5.81 -4.53
CA VAL A 46 8.25 4.67 -5.42
C VAL A 46 7.51 5.15 -6.67
N CYS A 47 6.59 6.09 -6.51
CA CYS A 47 5.81 6.64 -7.61
C CYS A 47 6.42 7.91 -8.21
N GLU A 48 7.70 8.21 -7.96
CA GLU A 48 8.34 9.45 -8.42
C GLU A 48 8.24 9.68 -9.92
N GLU A 49 8.49 8.64 -10.70
CA GLU A 49 8.42 8.69 -12.16
C GLU A 49 7.00 8.56 -12.71
N ILE A 50 6.01 8.30 -11.83
CA ILE A 50 4.61 8.04 -12.21
C ILE A 50 3.73 9.24 -11.89
N PHE A 51 3.94 9.86 -10.72
CA PHE A 51 3.17 11.00 -10.25
C PHE A 51 4.09 12.21 -10.01
N GLU A 52 3.96 13.22 -10.85
CA GLU A 52 4.62 14.51 -10.61
C GLU A 52 3.90 15.33 -9.53
N GLY A 53 4.63 16.24 -8.87
CA GLY A 53 4.10 17.19 -7.89
C GLY A 53 4.54 16.92 -6.46
N ASP A 54 4.02 17.70 -5.52
CA ASP A 54 4.22 17.50 -4.08
C ASP A 54 3.38 16.34 -3.52
N TYR A 55 3.58 15.99 -2.24
CA TYR A 55 2.85 14.92 -1.57
C TYR A 55 1.32 14.97 -1.77
N LYS A 56 0.71 16.15 -1.65
CA LYS A 56 -0.75 16.30 -1.76
C LYS A 56 -1.20 16.08 -3.20
N GLN A 57 -0.47 16.64 -4.16
CA GLN A 57 -0.74 16.48 -5.58
C GLN A 57 -0.62 15.01 -6.01
N ARG A 58 0.42 14.31 -5.54
CA ARG A 58 0.63 12.88 -5.81
C ARG A 58 -0.46 12.01 -5.18
N ALA A 59 -0.85 12.31 -3.94
CA ALA A 59 -1.94 11.61 -3.28
C ALA A 59 -3.25 11.77 -4.07
N GLN A 60 -3.54 12.97 -4.56
CA GLN A 60 -4.71 13.22 -5.40
C GLN A 60 -4.65 12.43 -6.71
N LYS A 61 -3.52 12.46 -7.42
CA LYS A 61 -3.33 11.67 -8.66
C LYS A 61 -3.51 10.16 -8.42
N PHE A 62 -3.03 9.64 -7.30
CA PHE A 62 -3.24 8.24 -6.94
C PHE A 62 -4.72 7.93 -6.72
N VAL A 63 -5.46 8.80 -6.02
CA VAL A 63 -6.91 8.67 -5.84
C VAL A 63 -7.63 8.73 -7.20
N ASP A 64 -7.24 9.65 -8.08
CA ASP A 64 -7.85 9.79 -9.39
C ASP A 64 -7.60 8.54 -10.25
N LEU A 65 -6.37 8.01 -10.25
CA LEU A 65 -6.05 6.72 -10.90
C LEU A 65 -6.97 5.60 -10.42
N THR A 66 -7.22 5.49 -9.11
CA THR A 66 -8.09 4.44 -8.56
C THR A 66 -9.55 4.58 -8.96
N ARG A 67 -10.01 5.80 -9.25
CA ARG A 67 -11.37 6.09 -9.73
C ARG A 67 -11.52 5.84 -11.22
N GLU A 68 -10.50 6.21 -11.98
CA GLU A 68 -10.49 6.11 -13.45
C GLU A 68 -10.26 4.67 -13.90
N SER A 69 -9.33 3.95 -13.26
CA SER A 69 -9.00 2.57 -13.62
C SER A 69 -8.53 1.77 -12.40
N GLN A 70 -9.46 0.96 -11.87
CA GLN A 70 -9.14 0.00 -10.81
C GLN A 70 -8.07 -1.01 -11.27
N GLU A 71 -8.05 -1.38 -12.55
CA GLU A 71 -7.05 -2.28 -13.12
C GLU A 71 -5.65 -1.66 -13.04
N GLN A 72 -5.47 -0.43 -13.50
CA GLN A 72 -4.16 0.23 -13.47
C GLN A 72 -3.69 0.50 -12.04
N ALA A 73 -4.59 0.92 -11.15
CA ALA A 73 -4.28 1.10 -9.75
C ALA A 73 -3.84 -0.23 -9.09
N THR A 74 -4.51 -1.33 -9.43
CA THR A 74 -4.15 -2.67 -8.94
C THR A 74 -2.79 -3.10 -9.50
N GLN A 75 -2.55 -2.89 -10.80
CA GLN A 75 -1.29 -3.22 -11.45
C GLN A 75 -0.12 -2.42 -10.85
N LEU A 76 -0.31 -1.13 -10.55
CA LEU A 76 0.68 -0.30 -9.87
C LEU A 76 1.10 -0.91 -8.52
N VAL A 77 0.12 -1.29 -7.69
CA VAL A 77 0.38 -1.90 -6.37
C VAL A 77 1.05 -3.28 -6.52
N ILE A 78 0.61 -4.10 -7.49
CA ILE A 78 1.23 -5.41 -7.76
C ILE A 78 2.68 -5.23 -8.20
N SER A 79 2.97 -4.31 -9.11
CA SER A 79 4.33 -4.01 -9.57
C SER A 79 5.22 -3.57 -8.41
N TYR A 80 4.70 -2.75 -7.48
CA TYR A 80 5.43 -2.37 -6.27
C TYR A 80 5.75 -3.59 -5.39
N VAL A 81 4.78 -4.46 -5.12
CA VAL A 81 5.00 -5.67 -4.32
C VAL A 81 6.02 -6.61 -4.97
N GLN A 82 5.97 -6.75 -6.30
CA GLN A 82 6.96 -7.54 -7.06
C GLN A 82 8.36 -6.94 -6.94
N LEU A 83 8.49 -5.62 -7.04
CA LEU A 83 9.77 -4.92 -6.87
C LEU A 83 10.32 -5.14 -5.45
N LEU A 84 9.49 -5.02 -4.42
CA LEU A 84 9.90 -5.31 -3.04
C LEU A 84 10.40 -6.75 -2.91
N LYS A 85 9.68 -7.72 -3.47
CA LYS A 85 10.09 -9.13 -3.45
C LYS A 85 11.45 -9.33 -4.12
N GLN A 86 11.64 -8.80 -5.33
CA GLN A 86 12.93 -8.87 -6.03
C GLN A 86 14.07 -8.30 -5.18
N ARG A 87 13.85 -7.16 -4.51
CA ARG A 87 14.85 -6.55 -3.64
C ARG A 87 15.20 -7.38 -2.41
N THR A 88 14.27 -8.19 -1.90
CA THR A 88 14.55 -9.12 -0.80
C THR A 88 15.36 -10.35 -1.23
N GLU A 89 15.41 -10.63 -2.53
CA GLU A 89 16.16 -11.75 -3.11
C GLU A 89 17.59 -11.34 -3.53
N LEU A 90 17.92 -10.05 -3.51
CA LEU A 90 19.27 -9.55 -3.78
C LEU A 90 20.28 -9.99 -2.69
N ASP A 91 21.57 -9.96 -3.02
CA ASP A 91 22.63 -10.18 -2.04
C ASP A 91 22.57 -9.11 -0.94
N ARG A 92 22.86 -9.48 0.31
CA ARG A 92 22.77 -8.56 1.46
C ARG A 92 23.71 -7.36 1.37
N LYS A 93 24.75 -7.42 0.54
CA LYS A 93 25.69 -6.31 0.28
C LYS A 93 25.26 -5.44 -0.90
N ASP A 94 24.26 -5.85 -1.66
CA ASP A 94 23.72 -5.03 -2.75
C ASP A 94 23.11 -3.75 -2.16
N PRO A 95 23.44 -2.55 -2.67
CA PRO A 95 22.91 -1.29 -2.15
C PRO A 95 21.38 -1.19 -2.29
N SER A 96 20.78 -1.97 -3.20
CA SER A 96 19.34 -2.03 -3.42
C SER A 96 18.66 -3.13 -2.59
N TYR A 97 19.41 -3.96 -1.87
CA TYR A 97 18.86 -5.01 -1.01
C TYR A 97 17.89 -4.42 0.01
N LEU A 98 16.77 -5.11 0.20
CA LEU A 98 15.77 -4.79 1.20
C LEU A 98 15.74 -5.87 2.27
N ASN A 99 16.03 -5.50 3.52
CA ASN A 99 15.78 -6.38 4.66
C ASN A 99 14.27 -6.40 4.97
N PRO A 100 13.59 -7.56 4.89
CA PRO A 100 12.15 -7.64 5.19
C PRO A 100 11.80 -7.23 6.62
N SER A 101 12.75 -7.31 7.55
CA SER A 101 12.55 -6.98 8.96
C SER A 101 12.77 -5.49 9.28
N SER A 102 13.19 -4.68 8.30
CA SER A 102 13.46 -3.24 8.50
C SER A 102 12.32 -2.32 8.03
N LEU A 103 11.20 -2.87 7.55
CA LEU A 103 9.99 -2.14 7.16
C LEU A 103 8.97 -2.04 8.30
#